data_AF-A0A7M2A9I3-F1
#
_entry.id   AF-A0A7M2A9I3-F1
#
_cell.length_a   1.000
_cell.length_b   1.000
_cell.length_c   1.000
_cell.angle_alpha   90.00
_cell.angle_beta   90.00
_cell.angle_gamma   90.00
#
_symmetry.space_group_name_H-M   'P 1'
#
loop_
_entity.id
_entity.type
_entity.pdbx_description
1 polymer ?
#
loop_
_entity_poly.entity_id
_entity_poly.type
_entity_poly.pdbx_seq_one_letter_code
_entity_poly.pdbx_strand_id
1 'polypeptide(L)'
;MMEKLRNNSTKKSMQAIYQAAYGVYRNDIFSVRQAVPKMRRSDYRTYYETFLLIEEGMSEQARDHLKSIRRQWMQSALLAEIERKLGYREMAIQHAEEAVNALQRRRALYAG
;
A
#
# COMPACT_ATOMS: atom_id res chain seq x y z
N MET A 1 -11.34 14.21 3.84
CA MET A 1 -10.76 13.35 4.91
C MET A 1 -9.24 13.25 4.79
N MET A 2 -8.70 12.76 3.67
CA MET A 2 -7.24 12.53 3.49
C MET A 2 -6.38 13.80 3.55
N GLU A 3 -6.88 14.93 3.04
CA GLU A 3 -6.18 16.21 3.09
C GLU A 3 -5.97 16.74 4.52
N LYS A 4 -6.97 16.57 5.41
CA LYS A 4 -6.86 16.94 6.83
C LYS A 4 -5.82 16.09 7.56
N LEU A 5 -5.73 14.79 7.25
CA LEU A 5 -4.74 13.88 7.83
C LEU A 5 -3.31 14.24 7.45
N ARG A 6 -3.09 14.71 6.20
CA ARG A 6 -1.78 15.21 5.74
C ARG A 6 -1.31 16.42 6.55
N ASN A 7 -2.22 17.36 6.84
CA ASN A 7 -1.86 18.63 7.46
C ASN A 7 -1.75 18.56 9.00
N ASN A 8 -2.40 17.58 9.65
CA ASN A 8 -2.48 17.50 11.12
C ASN A 8 -1.42 16.60 11.79
N SER A 9 -0.47 16.02 11.04
CA SER A 9 0.52 15.11 11.61
C SER A 9 1.82 15.82 12.03
N THR A 10 2.07 15.92 13.33
CA THR A 10 3.30 16.54 13.88
C THR A 10 4.57 15.67 13.70
N LYS A 11 4.43 14.37 13.40
CA LYS A 11 5.56 13.46 13.16
C LYS A 11 5.86 13.38 11.67
N LYS A 12 7.02 13.91 11.26
CA LYS A 12 7.51 13.91 9.86
C LYS A 12 7.36 12.57 9.12
N SER A 13 7.59 11.44 9.82
CA SER A 13 7.46 10.10 9.24
C SER A 13 6.01 9.73 8.88
N MET A 14 5.05 10.19 9.68
CA MET A 14 3.63 9.93 9.43
C MET A 14 3.06 10.88 8.38
N GLN A 15 3.58 12.11 8.33
CA GLN A 15 3.29 13.05 7.24
C GLN A 15 3.69 12.48 5.87
N ALA A 16 4.86 11.85 5.76
CA ALA A 16 5.30 11.19 4.52
C ALA A 16 4.32 10.07 4.10
N ILE A 17 3.86 9.25 5.05
CA ILE A 17 2.87 8.19 4.78
C ILE A 17 1.56 8.80 4.25
N TYR A 18 1.05 9.86 4.89
CA TYR A 18 -0.16 10.52 4.43
C TYR A 18 -0.01 11.21 3.07
N GLN A 19 1.17 11.79 2.79
CA GLN A 19 1.46 12.37 1.49
C GLN A 19 1.45 11.31 0.39
N ALA A 20 2.07 10.15 0.61
CA ALA A 20 2.01 9.05 -0.35
C ALA A 20 0.57 8.54 -0.54
N ALA A 21 -0.17 8.32 0.56
CA ALA A 21 -1.56 7.89 0.49
C ALA A 21 -2.44 8.87 -0.31
N TYR A 22 -2.23 10.18 -0.11
CA TYR A 22 -2.94 11.22 -0.86
C TYR A 22 -2.53 11.25 -2.33
N GLY A 23 -1.25 11.05 -2.63
CA GLY A 23 -0.74 10.90 -3.99
C GLY A 23 -1.42 9.76 -4.73
N VAL A 24 -1.50 8.57 -4.11
CA VAL A 24 -2.23 7.42 -4.67
C VAL A 24 -3.70 7.77 -4.95
N TYR A 25 -4.40 8.37 -3.98
CA TYR A 25 -5.79 8.78 -4.15
C TYR A 25 -6.01 9.77 -5.31
N ARG A 26 -5.05 10.65 -5.55
CA ARG A 26 -5.09 11.66 -6.61
C ARG A 26 -4.52 11.18 -7.95
N ASN A 27 -4.05 9.93 -8.01
CA ASN A 27 -3.25 9.40 -9.12
C ASN A 27 -2.02 10.28 -9.43
N ASP A 28 -1.45 10.92 -8.41
CA ASP A 28 -0.26 11.75 -8.48
C ASP A 28 0.96 10.93 -8.05
N ILE A 29 1.48 10.15 -9.00
CA ILE A 29 2.64 9.27 -8.79
C ILE A 29 3.89 10.07 -8.41
N PHE A 30 4.03 11.30 -8.90
CA PHE A 30 5.15 12.17 -8.55
C PHE A 30 5.17 12.51 -7.07
N SER A 31 4.00 12.86 -6.49
CA SER A 31 3.87 13.06 -5.05
C SER A 31 4.19 11.81 -4.25
N VAL A 32 3.84 10.61 -4.74
CA VAL A 32 4.20 9.34 -4.09
C VAL A 32 5.73 9.16 -4.09
N ARG A 33 6.39 9.34 -5.25
CA ARG A 33 7.85 9.21 -5.38
C ARG A 33 8.61 10.16 -4.46
N GLN A 34 8.12 11.38 -4.26
CA GLN A 34 8.76 12.32 -3.33
C GLN A 34 8.56 11.96 -1.85
N ALA A 35 7.45 11.32 -1.52
CA ALA A 35 7.09 11.01 -0.14
C ALA A 35 7.80 9.75 0.37
N VAL A 36 7.93 8.72 -0.46
CA VAL A 36 8.48 7.41 -0.09
C VAL A 36 9.88 7.47 0.53
N PRO A 37 10.88 8.20 -0.04
CA PRO A 37 12.21 8.29 0.54
C PRO A 37 12.25 8.91 1.94
N LYS A 38 11.25 9.73 2.28
CA LYS A 38 11.12 10.41 3.58
C LYS A 38 10.52 9.49 4.66
N MET A 39 10.06 8.29 4.29
CA MET A 39 9.53 7.31 5.23
C MET A 39 10.64 6.55 5.95
N ARG A 40 10.40 6.22 7.22
CA ARG A 40 11.24 5.27 7.97
C ARG A 40 11.07 3.86 7.37
N ARG A 41 12.13 3.04 7.46
CA ARG A 41 12.07 1.61 7.11
C ARG A 41 10.93 0.95 7.89
N SER A 42 9.91 0.48 7.17
CA SER A 42 8.67 -0.07 7.73
C SER A 42 7.85 -0.72 6.62
N ASP A 43 6.89 -1.57 6.99
CA ASP A 43 5.90 -2.15 6.05
C ASP A 43 5.24 -1.07 5.17
N TYR A 44 5.00 0.13 5.71
CA TYR A 44 4.40 1.24 4.95
C TYR A 44 5.32 1.76 3.84
N ARG A 45 6.62 1.88 4.12
CA ARG A 45 7.58 2.30 3.10
C ARG A 45 7.65 1.25 1.99
N THR A 46 7.81 -0.01 2.38
CA THR A 46 7.83 -1.13 1.43
C THR A 46 6.54 -1.17 0.60
N TYR A 47 5.38 -0.95 1.23
CA TYR A 47 4.09 -0.92 0.53
C TYR A 47 4.06 0.09 -0.62
N TYR A 48 4.51 1.32 -0.37
CA TYR A 48 4.52 2.36 -1.40
C TYR A 48 5.67 2.20 -2.39
N GLU A 49 6.81 1.62 -2.00
CA GLU A 49 7.85 1.20 -2.95
C GLU A 49 7.31 0.12 -3.91
N THR A 50 6.60 -0.88 -3.39
CA THR A 50 5.93 -1.90 -4.22
C THR A 50 4.90 -1.25 -5.14
N PHE A 51 4.06 -0.34 -4.62
CA PHE A 51 3.09 0.39 -5.44
C PHE A 51 3.76 1.11 -6.62
N LEU A 52 4.89 1.77 -6.41
CA LEU A 52 5.64 2.43 -7.48
C LEU A 52 6.13 1.43 -8.54
N LEU A 53 6.65 0.27 -8.13
CA LEU A 53 7.04 -0.80 -9.07
C LEU A 53 5.85 -1.30 -9.90
N ILE A 54 4.66 -1.42 -9.28
CA ILE A 54 3.43 -1.81 -9.98
C ILE A 54 3.03 -0.75 -11.02
N GLU A 55 3.13 0.53 -10.68
CA GLU A 55 2.87 1.63 -11.61
C GLU A 55 3.89 1.70 -12.76
N GLU A 56 5.12 1.25 -12.52
CA GLU A 56 6.18 1.14 -13.54
C GLU A 56 6.08 -0.13 -14.40
N GLY A 57 5.08 -0.98 -14.16
CA GLY A 57 4.91 -2.25 -14.90
C GLY A 57 5.91 -3.33 -14.50
N MET A 58 6.64 -3.14 -13.39
CA MET A 58 7.68 -4.05 -12.90
C MET A 58 7.08 -5.12 -11.97
N SER A 59 6.10 -5.88 -12.48
CA SER A 59 5.29 -6.80 -11.68
C SER A 59 6.09 -7.87 -10.95
N GLU A 60 7.14 -8.44 -11.56
CA GLU A 60 8.00 -9.44 -10.89
C GLU A 60 8.76 -8.83 -9.71
N GLN A 61 9.38 -7.67 -9.91
CA GLN A 61 10.08 -6.96 -8.84
C GLN A 61 9.11 -6.54 -7.73
N ALA A 62 7.88 -6.13 -8.08
CA ALA A 62 6.84 -5.83 -7.10
C ALA A 62 6.50 -7.05 -6.22
N ARG A 63 6.39 -8.25 -6.83
CA ARG A 63 6.15 -9.51 -6.11
C ARG A 63 7.30 -9.88 -5.18
N ASP A 64 8.54 -9.64 -5.59
CA ASP A 64 9.69 -9.87 -4.71
C ASP A 64 9.73 -8.87 -3.56
N HIS A 65 9.44 -7.60 -3.82
CA HIS A 65 9.49 -6.55 -2.81
C HIS A 65 8.42 -6.75 -1.70
N LEU A 66 7.21 -7.16 -2.08
CA LEU A 66 6.12 -7.37 -1.12
C LEU A 66 6.33 -8.56 -0.16
N LYS A 67 7.26 -9.48 -0.45
CA LYS A 67 7.65 -10.57 0.47
C LYS A 67 8.19 -10.04 1.80
N SER A 68 8.74 -8.83 1.81
CA SER A 68 9.28 -8.20 3.02
C SER A 68 8.21 -7.54 3.91
N ILE A 69 6.97 -7.43 3.43
CA ILE A 69 5.84 -6.84 4.18
C ILE A 69 5.29 -7.89 5.15
N ARG A 70 5.22 -7.58 6.45
CA ARG A 70 4.70 -8.54 7.45
C ARG A 70 3.18 -8.58 7.54
N ARG A 71 2.52 -7.51 7.12
CA ARG A 71 1.06 -7.35 7.24
C ARG A 71 0.36 -8.03 6.06
N GLN A 72 -0.32 -9.14 6.34
CA GLN A 72 -1.01 -9.92 5.31
C GLN A 72 -2.00 -9.10 4.46
N TRP A 73 -2.79 -8.22 5.09
CA TRP A 73 -3.74 -7.37 4.33
C TRP A 73 -3.05 -6.47 3.31
N MET A 74 -1.82 -6.00 3.59
CA MET A 74 -1.05 -5.17 2.67
C MET A 74 -0.53 -5.99 1.49
N GLN A 75 -0.04 -7.20 1.76
CA GLN A 75 0.42 -8.11 0.71
C GLN A 75 -0.72 -8.46 -0.25
N SER A 76 -1.86 -8.90 0.27
CA SER A 76 -3.02 -9.25 -0.55
C SER A 76 -3.56 -8.04 -1.33
N ALA A 77 -3.55 -6.83 -0.75
CA ALA A 77 -3.96 -5.63 -1.48
C ALA A 77 -3.03 -5.31 -2.67
N LEU A 78 -1.71 -5.47 -2.51
CA LEU A 78 -0.74 -5.25 -3.59
C LEU A 78 -0.79 -6.35 -4.65
N LEU A 79 -1.02 -7.60 -4.25
CA LEU A 79 -1.25 -8.70 -5.19
C LEU A 79 -2.49 -8.43 -6.04
N ALA A 80 -3.60 -8.02 -5.41
CA ALA A 80 -4.81 -7.66 -6.14
C ALA A 80 -4.54 -6.59 -7.22
N GLU A 81 -3.74 -5.57 -6.89
CA GLU A 81 -3.39 -4.51 -7.82
C GLU A 81 -2.48 -4.99 -8.96
N ILE A 82 -1.52 -5.89 -8.68
CA ILE A 82 -0.68 -6.54 -9.71
C ILE A 82 -1.57 -7.32 -10.69
N GLU A 83 -2.42 -8.21 -10.19
CA GLU A 83 -3.27 -9.05 -11.05
C GLU A 83 -4.26 -8.20 -11.84
N ARG A 84 -4.77 -7.11 -11.24
CA ARG A 84 -5.65 -6.15 -11.92
C ARG A 84 -4.94 -5.50 -13.11
N LYS A 85 -3.69 -5.05 -12.96
CA LYS A 85 -2.92 -4.45 -14.05
C LYS A 85 -2.53 -5.45 -15.14
N LEU A 86 -2.34 -6.73 -14.79
CA LEU A 86 -2.07 -7.81 -15.75
C LEU A 86 -3.33 -8.34 -16.45
N GLY A 87 -4.53 -7.88 -16.05
CA GLY A 87 -5.80 -8.32 -16.63
C GLY A 87 -6.36 -9.62 -16.03
N TYR A 88 -5.72 -10.17 -14.99
CA TYR A 88 -6.16 -11.39 -14.30
C TYR A 88 -7.25 -11.07 -13.26
N ARG A 89 -8.44 -10.74 -13.77
CA ARG A 89 -9.56 -10.21 -12.97
C ARG A 89 -9.98 -11.11 -11.80
N GLU A 90 -10.07 -12.42 -12.01
CA GLU A 90 -10.52 -13.34 -10.96
C GLU A 90 -9.53 -13.41 -9.80
N MET A 91 -8.23 -13.50 -10.10
CA MET A 91 -7.19 -13.49 -9.08
C MET A 91 -7.12 -12.13 -8.35
N ALA A 92 -7.36 -11.03 -9.07
CA ALA A 92 -7.45 -9.71 -8.46
C ALA A 92 -8.58 -9.63 -7.42
N ILE A 93 -9.75 -10.18 -7.75
CA ILE A 93 -10.90 -10.24 -6.83
C ILE A 93 -10.57 -11.09 -5.61
N GLN A 94 -10.01 -12.30 -5.82
CA GLN A 94 -9.63 -13.18 -4.73
C GLN A 94 -8.68 -12.49 -3.74
N HIS A 95 -7.62 -11.85 -4.24
CA HIS A 95 -6.67 -11.15 -3.38
C HIS A 95 -7.28 -9.93 -2.67
N ALA A 96 -8.23 -9.24 -3.29
CA ALA A 96 -8.95 -8.15 -2.63
C ALA A 96 -9.79 -8.66 -1.45
N GLU A 97 -10.47 -9.79 -1.61
CA GLU A 97 -11.23 -10.44 -0.54
C GLU A 97 -10.32 -10.92 0.60
N GLU A 98 -9.17 -11.53 0.28
CA GLU A 98 -8.16 -11.93 1.26
C GLU A 98 -7.67 -10.72 2.09
N ALA A 99 -7.49 -9.56 1.46
CA ALA A 99 -7.08 -8.34 2.15
C ALA A 99 -8.14 -7.88 3.17
N VAL A 100 -9.42 -7.90 2.78
CA VAL A 100 -10.55 -7.55 3.67
C VAL A 100 -10.65 -8.54 4.83
N ASN A 101 -10.58 -9.84 4.54
CA ASN A 101 -10.65 -10.90 5.54
C ASN A 101 -9.48 -10.81 6.55
N ALA A 102 -8.27 -10.51 6.08
CA ALA A 102 -7.11 -10.29 6.95
C ALA A 102 -7.30 -9.06 7.87
N LEU A 103 -7.90 -7.98 7.36
CA LEU A 103 -8.21 -6.80 8.18
C LEU A 103 -9.25 -7.11 9.26
N GLN A 104 -10.30 -7.86 8.91
CA GLN A 104 -11.36 -8.26 9.85
C GLN A 104 -10.84 -9.17 10.96
N ARG A 105 -10.07 -10.21 10.62
CA ARG A 105 -9.42 -11.10 11.60
C ARG A 105 -8.54 -10.31 12.58
N ARG A 106 -7.76 -9.37 12.06
CA ARG A 106 -6.94 -8.50 12.90
C ARG A 106 -7.78 -7.68 13.88
N ARG A 107 -8.92 -7.13 13.46
CA ARG A 107 -9.80 -6.34 14.34
C ARG A 107 -10.40 -7.20 15.45
N ALA A 108 -10.82 -8.43 15.14
CA ALA A 108 -11.38 -9.36 16.13
C ALA A 108 -10.38 -9.72 17.24
N LEU A 109 -9.08 -9.84 16.91
CA LEU A 109 -8.02 -10.14 17.89
C LEU A 109 -7.75 -9.03 18.92
N TYR A 110 -8.17 -7.78 18.66
CA TYR A 110 -7.99 -6.64 19.58
C TYR A 110 -9.29 -6.20 20.25
N ALA A 111 -10.39 -6.93 20.02
CA ALA A 111 -11.71 -6.60 20.55
C ALA A 111 -12.13 -7.50 21.74
N GLY A 112 -11.25 -8.41 22.18
CA GLY A 112 -11.40 -9.23 23.39
C GLY A 112 -10.24 -8.98 24.33
#